data_AF-A0ABD4RW14-F1
#
_entry.id   AF-A0ABD4RW14-F1
#
_cell.length_a   1.000
_cell.length_b   1.000
_cell.length_c   1.000
_cell.angle_alpha   90.00
_cell.angle_beta   90.00
_cell.angle_gamma   90.00
#
_symmetry.space_group_name_H-M   'P 1'
#
loop_
_entity.id
_entity.type
_entity.pdbx_description
1 polymer ?
#
loop_
_entity_poly.entity_id
_entity_poly.type
_entity_poly.pdbx_seq_one_letter_code
_entity_poly.pdbx_strand_id
1 'polypeptide(L)'
;MYKYSLIVSQYYNSCHTFIVEFEEDNFIDKFSDFVEELYKYKRNEEDKREINIGNFGYFKRNEIKERYILNDAGDLYITNSKYANHLKCESEKFKMDSLRMCRGYIKKAITKAISEHHSYGKVKGIVEKYFKIV
;
A
#
# COMPACT_ATOMS: atom_id res chain seq x y z
N MET A 1 5.39 6.29 -19.98
CA MET A 1 5.71 4.92 -19.55
C MET A 1 6.28 4.98 -18.16
N TYR A 2 5.58 4.32 -17.23
CA TYR A 2 5.98 4.25 -15.82
C TYR A 2 6.95 3.07 -15.65
N LYS A 3 7.80 3.14 -14.63
CA LYS A 3 8.77 2.07 -14.33
C LYS A 3 8.74 1.65 -12.86
N TYR A 4 8.38 2.59 -12.00
CA TYR A 4 8.38 2.39 -10.56
C TYR A 4 7.04 2.77 -9.96
N SER A 5 6.66 2.08 -8.89
CA SER A 5 5.52 2.44 -8.04
C SER A 5 6.00 2.70 -6.62
N LEU A 6 5.51 3.78 -6.01
CA LEU A 6 5.52 3.97 -4.57
C LEU A 6 4.26 3.31 -4.03
N ILE A 7 4.43 2.31 -3.18
CA ILE A 7 3.38 1.69 -2.38
C ILE A 7 3.44 2.30 -0.98
N VAL A 8 2.35 2.96 -0.56
CA VAL A 8 2.18 3.47 0.80
C VAL A 8 1.06 2.70 1.46
N SER A 9 1.44 1.82 2.38
CA SER A 9 0.51 1.06 3.21
C SER A 9 0.32 1.80 4.53
N GLN A 10 -0.90 2.31 4.76
CA GLN A 10 -1.27 2.98 5.99
C GLN A 10 -2.24 2.13 6.82
N TYR A 11 -2.10 2.19 8.14
CA TYR A 11 -3.02 1.58 9.10
C TYR A 11 -2.94 2.36 10.43
N TYR A 12 -4.02 3.08 10.76
CA TYR A 12 -4.01 4.10 11.81
C TYR A 12 -2.85 5.10 11.64
N ASN A 13 -1.98 5.24 12.63
CA ASN A 13 -0.79 6.08 12.62
C ASN A 13 0.47 5.37 12.08
N SER A 14 0.38 4.08 11.74
CA SER A 14 1.49 3.33 11.13
C SER A 14 1.50 3.51 9.62
N CYS A 15 2.67 3.80 9.05
CA CYS A 15 2.87 3.96 7.62
C CYS A 15 4.13 3.20 7.17
N HIS A 16 3.98 2.34 6.17
CA HIS A 16 5.09 1.64 5.52
C HIS A 16 5.12 2.03 4.05
N THR A 17 6.30 2.39 3.55
CA THR A 17 6.47 2.81 2.16
C THR A 17 7.47 1.91 1.46
N PHE A 18 7.16 1.50 0.23
CA PHE A 18 8.03 0.68 -0.61
C PHE A 18 8.09 1.28 -2.01
N ILE A 19 9.28 1.39 -2.59
CA ILE A 19 9.43 1.71 -4.01
C ILE A 19 9.70 0.39 -4.71
N VAL A 20 8.94 0.10 -5.76
CA VAL A 20 9.05 -1.17 -6.48
C VAL A 20 9.20 -0.94 -7.97
N GLU A 21 9.88 -1.85 -8.65
CA GLU A 21 9.87 -2.00 -10.11
C GLU A 21 8.67 -2.82 -10.55
N PHE A 22 8.08 -2.47 -11.70
CA PHE A 22 7.04 -3.26 -12.34
C PHE A 22 7.14 -3.25 -13.87
N GLU A 23 6.50 -4.25 -14.49
CA GLU A 23 6.31 -4.35 -15.93
C GLU A 23 4.86 -4.00 -16.26
N GLU A 24 4.63 -3.13 -17.25
CA GLU A 24 3.28 -2.62 -17.54
C GLU A 24 2.30 -3.75 -17.90
N ASP A 25 2.77 -4.77 -18.63
CA ASP A 25 1.96 -5.87 -19.16
C ASP A 25 1.28 -6.72 -18.07
N ASN A 26 1.88 -6.83 -16.88
CA ASN A 26 1.37 -7.63 -15.77
C ASN A 26 1.06 -6.81 -14.51
N PHE A 27 1.20 -5.49 -14.58
CA PHE A 27 1.04 -4.62 -13.43
C PHE A 27 -0.34 -4.74 -12.81
N ILE A 28 -1.40 -4.65 -13.62
CA ILE A 28 -2.78 -4.62 -13.13
C ILE A 28 -3.14 -5.92 -12.41
N ASP A 29 -2.80 -7.08 -13.00
CA ASP A 29 -3.13 -8.38 -12.43
C ASP A 29 -2.33 -8.63 -11.14
N LYS A 30 -0.99 -8.41 -11.14
CA LYS A 30 -0.16 -8.50 -9.92
C LYS A 30 -0.62 -7.55 -8.83
N PHE A 31 -1.03 -6.35 -9.22
CA PHE A 31 -1.52 -5.35 -8.27
C PHE A 31 -2.84 -5.76 -7.63
N SER A 32 -3.78 -6.31 -8.42
CA SER A 32 -5.05 -6.82 -7.90
C SER A 32 -4.80 -7.91 -6.85
N ASP A 33 -3.96 -8.89 -7.17
CA ASP A 33 -3.64 -9.99 -6.25
C ASP A 33 -2.91 -9.49 -4.99
N PHE A 34 -1.98 -8.55 -5.16
CA PHE A 34 -1.29 -7.87 -4.06
C PHE A 34 -2.25 -7.17 -3.11
N VAL A 35 -3.19 -6.38 -3.65
CA VAL A 35 -4.19 -5.65 -2.86
C VAL A 35 -5.06 -6.64 -2.07
N GLU A 36 -5.47 -7.73 -2.72
CA GLU A 36 -6.29 -8.75 -2.09
C GLU A 36 -5.55 -9.42 -0.93
N GLU A 37 -4.30 -9.84 -1.13
CA GLU A 37 -3.50 -10.46 -0.07
C GLU A 37 -3.21 -9.47 1.07
N LEU A 38 -2.85 -8.22 0.74
CA LEU A 38 -2.56 -7.18 1.73
C LEU A 38 -3.78 -6.88 2.60
N TYR A 39 -4.96 -6.71 2.00
CA TYR A 39 -6.17 -6.43 2.78
C TYR A 39 -6.66 -7.64 3.57
N LYS A 40 -6.50 -8.87 3.05
CA LYS A 40 -6.74 -10.09 3.86
C LYS A 40 -5.87 -10.11 5.12
N TYR A 41 -4.60 -9.72 5.01
CA TYR A 41 -3.71 -9.62 6.17
C TYR A 41 -4.11 -8.51 7.15
N LYS A 42 -4.46 -7.33 6.64
CA LYS A 42 -4.82 -6.17 7.48
C LYS A 42 -6.19 -6.30 8.16
N ARG A 43 -7.09 -7.08 7.57
CA ARG A 43 -8.44 -7.34 8.11
C ARG A 43 -8.38 -8.31 9.28
N ASN A 44 -9.43 -8.26 10.07
CA ASN A 44 -9.74 -9.33 11.00
C ASN A 44 -10.34 -10.51 10.22
N GLU A 45 -10.07 -11.75 10.63
CA GLU A 45 -10.55 -12.98 9.95
C GLU A 45 -12.09 -13.05 9.87
N GLU A 46 -12.77 -12.35 10.77
CA GLU A 46 -14.24 -12.26 10.81
C GLU A 46 -14.82 -11.27 9.78
N ASP A 47 -13.99 -10.43 9.14
CA ASP A 47 -14.44 -9.44 8.15
C ASP A 47 -14.68 -10.09 6.78
N LYS A 48 -15.95 -10.46 6.55
CA LYS A 48 -16.43 -11.12 5.32
C LYS A 48 -16.82 -10.14 4.20
N ARG A 49 -16.57 -8.84 4.35
CA ARG A 49 -16.88 -7.87 3.28
C ARG A 49 -16.06 -8.22 2.04
N GLU A 50 -16.55 -7.92 0.85
CA GLU A 50 -15.71 -8.01 -0.35
C GLU A 50 -14.55 -7.01 -0.25
N ILE A 51 -13.39 -7.35 -0.81
CA ILE A 51 -12.24 -6.45 -0.84
C ILE A 51 -12.50 -5.39 -1.90
N ASN A 52 -12.53 -4.13 -1.47
CA ASN A 52 -12.72 -3.03 -2.40
C ASN A 52 -11.40 -2.72 -3.10
N ILE A 53 -11.18 -3.33 -4.27
CA ILE A 53 -10.08 -2.95 -5.18
C ILE A 53 -10.32 -1.57 -5.82
N GLY A 54 -11.44 -0.93 -5.50
CA GLY A 54 -11.82 0.40 -5.94
C GLY A 54 -11.87 0.50 -7.45
N ASN A 55 -11.34 1.60 -7.92
CA ASN A 55 -11.24 1.98 -9.31
C ASN A 55 -10.48 0.98 -10.21
N PHE A 56 -9.68 0.05 -9.65
CA PHE A 56 -8.99 -0.98 -10.45
C PHE A 56 -9.96 -1.95 -11.13
N GLY A 57 -11.10 -2.28 -10.52
CA GLY A 57 -12.11 -3.15 -11.14
C GLY A 57 -12.86 -2.49 -12.30
N TYR A 58 -12.84 -1.15 -12.37
CA TYR A 58 -13.57 -0.37 -13.37
C TYR A 58 -12.70 0.03 -14.58
N PHE A 59 -11.39 0.07 -14.40
CA PHE A 59 -10.47 0.50 -15.45
C PHE A 59 -10.04 -0.68 -16.31
N LYS A 60 -10.51 -0.68 -17.55
CA LYS A 60 -10.01 -1.58 -18.61
C LYS A 60 -8.48 -1.61 -18.54
N ARG A 61 -7.92 -2.82 -18.60
CA ARG A 61 -6.49 -3.20 -18.55
C ARG A 61 -5.49 -2.38 -19.40
N ASN A 62 -5.92 -1.34 -20.10
CA ASN A 62 -5.15 -0.68 -21.15
C ASN A 62 -4.47 0.64 -20.72
N GLU A 63 -4.69 1.15 -19.49
CA GLU A 63 -4.01 2.38 -19.06
C GLU A 63 -3.65 2.39 -17.57
N ILE A 64 -2.34 2.44 -17.30
CA ILE A 64 -1.79 2.62 -15.96
C ILE A 64 -1.85 4.11 -15.59
N LYS A 65 -2.45 4.43 -14.45
CA LYS A 65 -2.58 5.80 -13.94
C LYS A 65 -1.38 6.20 -13.11
N GLU A 66 -1.19 7.50 -12.96
CA GLU A 66 -0.18 8.04 -12.05
C GLU A 66 -0.49 7.70 -10.59
N ARG A 67 -1.76 7.74 -10.17
CA ARG A 67 -2.13 7.51 -8.77
C ARG A 67 -3.35 6.62 -8.61
N TYR A 68 -3.29 5.77 -7.58
CA TYR A 68 -4.41 4.98 -7.09
C TYR A 68 -4.53 5.14 -5.58
N ILE A 69 -5.77 5.19 -5.11
CA ILE A 69 -6.11 5.26 -3.68
C ILE A 69 -7.17 4.20 -3.44
N LEU A 70 -6.89 3.30 -2.51
CA LEU A 70 -7.79 2.24 -2.08
C LEU A 70 -8.00 2.39 -0.59
N ASN A 71 -9.25 2.28 -0.14
CA ASN A 71 -9.63 2.44 1.25
C ASN A 71 -10.38 1.19 1.72
N ASP A 72 -9.81 0.48 2.69
CA ASP A 72 -10.39 -0.72 3.27
C ASP A 72 -9.95 -0.85 4.75
N ALA A 73 -9.33 -1.96 5.17
CA ALA A 73 -8.62 -2.08 6.44
C ALA A 73 -7.34 -1.23 6.41
N GLY A 74 -7.52 0.09 6.55
CA GLY A 74 -6.48 1.10 6.33
C GLY A 74 -6.39 1.52 4.86
N ASP A 75 -5.61 2.57 4.62
CA ASP A 75 -5.48 3.16 3.30
C ASP A 75 -4.26 2.59 2.56
N LEU A 76 -4.37 2.52 1.24
CA LEU A 76 -3.30 2.14 0.34
C LEU A 76 -3.20 3.18 -0.78
N TYR A 77 -2.05 3.87 -0.84
CA TYR A 77 -1.75 4.83 -1.89
C TYR A 77 -0.67 4.28 -2.81
N ILE A 78 -0.92 4.38 -4.11
CA ILE A 78 0.04 4.00 -5.14
C ILE A 78 0.35 5.22 -5.99
N THR A 79 1.62 5.58 -6.12
CA THR A 79 2.07 6.57 -7.10
C THR A 79 3.03 5.92 -8.10
N ASN A 80 2.70 5.95 -9.38
CA ASN A 80 3.53 5.49 -10.46
C ASN A 80 4.41 6.63 -11.00
N SER A 81 5.68 6.33 -11.26
CA SER A 81 6.60 7.28 -11.85
C SER A 81 7.62 6.60 -12.75
N LYS A 82 8.20 7.39 -13.66
CA LYS A 82 9.37 6.99 -14.43
C LYS A 82 10.64 7.01 -13.58
N TYR A 83 10.65 7.75 -12.46
CA TYR A 83 11.85 8.00 -11.67
C TYR A 83 11.68 7.66 -10.19
N ALA A 84 12.52 6.74 -9.69
CA ALA A 84 12.50 6.33 -8.29
C ALA A 84 12.88 7.46 -7.32
N ASN A 85 13.73 8.41 -7.72
CA ASN A 85 14.09 9.56 -6.89
C ASN A 85 12.90 10.49 -6.60
N HIS A 86 11.99 10.67 -7.56
CA HIS A 86 10.74 11.40 -7.35
C HIS A 86 9.88 10.71 -6.29
N LEU A 87 9.73 9.38 -6.40
CA LEU A 87 8.98 8.57 -5.45
C LEU A 87 9.61 8.54 -4.05
N LYS A 88 10.95 8.63 -3.96
CA LYS A 88 11.65 8.77 -2.68
C LYS A 88 11.25 10.06 -1.97
N CYS A 89 11.21 11.18 -2.68
CA CYS A 89 10.75 12.46 -2.12
C CYS A 89 9.28 12.39 -1.65
N GLU A 90 8.42 11.69 -2.38
CA GLU A 90 7.03 11.46 -1.95
C GLU A 90 6.95 10.54 -0.70
N SER A 91 7.72 9.45 -0.67
CA SER A 91 7.81 8.55 0.48
C SER A 91 8.23 9.28 1.77
N GLU A 92 9.19 10.20 1.68
CA GLU A 92 9.63 11.00 2.81
C GLU A 92 8.52 11.88 3.39
N LYS A 93 7.64 12.44 2.55
CA LYS A 93 6.47 13.21 3.01
C LYS A 93 5.51 12.33 3.81
N PHE A 94 5.16 11.15 3.31
CA PHE A 94 4.29 10.20 4.03
C PHE A 94 4.89 9.77 5.38
N LYS A 95 6.20 9.54 5.44
CA LYS A 95 6.90 9.21 6.70
C LYS A 95 6.81 10.37 7.69
N MET A 96 7.04 11.61 7.24
CA MET A 96 6.93 12.79 8.10
C MET A 96 5.50 12.97 8.63
N ASP A 97 4.48 12.75 7.81
CA ASP A 97 3.09 12.87 8.24
C ASP A 97 2.69 11.77 9.21
N SER A 98 3.13 10.52 9.00
CA SER A 98 2.96 9.44 9.96
C SER A 98 3.61 9.75 11.32
N LEU A 99 4.83 10.30 11.34
CA LEU A 99 5.49 10.74 12.57
C LEU A 99 4.71 11.84 13.29
N ARG A 100 4.06 12.75 12.56
CA ARG A 100 3.18 13.78 13.14
C ARG A 100 1.92 13.15 13.74
N MET A 101 1.31 12.17 13.08
CA MET A 101 0.14 11.44 13.59
C MET A 101 0.45 10.61 14.85
N CYS A 102 1.71 10.19 15.02
CA CYS A 102 2.17 9.51 16.23
C CYS A 102 2.35 10.44 17.44
N ARG A 103 2.15 11.76 17.29
CA ARG A 103 2.29 12.71 18.41
C ARG A 103 1.04 12.68 19.30
N GLY A 104 1.26 12.49 20.59
CA GLY A 104 0.21 12.50 21.60
C GLY A 104 -0.14 11.10 22.10
N TYR A 105 -1.26 11.00 22.81
CA TYR A 105 -1.72 9.74 23.39
C TYR A 105 -2.29 8.80 22.32
N ILE A 106 -1.75 7.58 22.25
CA ILE A 106 -2.27 6.51 21.40
C ILE A 106 -2.88 5.44 22.29
N LYS A 107 -4.13 5.06 22.00
CA LYS A 107 -4.83 4.00 22.75
C LYS A 107 -4.08 2.67 22.59
N LYS A 108 -3.91 1.91 23.68
CA LYS A 108 -3.26 0.57 23.65
C LYS A 108 -3.88 -0.38 22.61
N ALA A 109 -5.20 -0.30 22.40
CA ALA A 109 -5.90 -1.10 21.39
C ALA A 109 -5.41 -0.82 19.97
N ILE A 110 -5.06 0.44 19.65
CA ILE A 110 -4.52 0.82 18.34
C ILE A 110 -3.11 0.26 18.18
N THR A 111 -2.26 0.39 19.20
CA THR A 111 -0.90 -0.19 19.18
C THR A 111 -0.94 -1.71 18.97
N LYS A 112 -1.87 -2.39 19.65
CA LYS A 112 -2.10 -3.83 19.49
C LYS A 112 -2.53 -4.17 18.05
N ALA A 113 -3.54 -3.48 17.53
CA ALA A 113 -4.01 -3.68 16.15
C ALA A 113 -2.90 -3.47 15.11
N ILE A 114 -2.07 -2.43 15.26
CA ILE A 114 -0.91 -2.20 14.38
C ILE A 114 0.08 -3.36 14.46
N SER A 115 0.37 -3.87 15.66
CA SER A 115 1.33 -4.96 15.83
C SER A 115 0.87 -6.28 15.18
N GLU A 116 -0.44 -6.53 15.19
CA GLU A 116 -1.05 -7.75 14.65
C GLU A 116 -1.24 -7.65 13.13
N HIS A 117 -1.77 -6.52 12.66
CA HIS A 117 -2.27 -6.36 11.28
C HIS A 117 -1.41 -5.46 10.38
N HIS A 118 -0.35 -4.85 10.91
CA HIS A 118 0.48 -3.92 10.13
C HIS A 118 1.97 -3.97 10.49
N SER A 119 2.50 -5.17 10.73
CA SER A 119 3.92 -5.35 10.97
C SER A 119 4.74 -5.13 9.69
N TYR A 120 5.85 -4.40 9.77
CA TYR A 120 6.69 -4.10 8.60
C TYR A 120 7.14 -5.38 7.88
N GLY A 121 7.58 -6.40 8.62
CA GLY A 121 8.07 -7.65 8.03
C GLY A 121 7.01 -8.40 7.22
N LYS A 122 5.76 -8.45 7.70
CA LYS A 122 4.66 -9.08 6.95
C LYS A 122 4.28 -8.28 5.72
N VAL A 123 4.11 -6.96 5.86
CA VAL A 123 3.78 -6.09 4.72
C VAL A 123 4.88 -6.14 3.66
N LYS A 124 6.16 -6.05 4.06
CA LYS A 124 7.31 -6.20 3.16
C LYS A 124 7.29 -7.56 2.46
N GLY A 125 7.07 -8.65 3.20
CA GLY A 125 6.99 -9.98 2.62
C GLY A 125 5.87 -10.13 1.60
N ILE A 126 4.71 -9.51 1.83
CA ILE A 126 3.61 -9.46 0.84
C ILE A 126 4.05 -8.67 -0.39
N VAL A 127 4.64 -7.47 -0.21
CA VAL A 127 5.14 -6.67 -1.35
C VAL A 127 6.16 -7.44 -2.20
N GLU A 128 7.11 -8.12 -1.57
CA GLU A 128 8.18 -8.88 -2.25
C GLU A 128 7.67 -10.11 -3.01
N LYS A 129 6.48 -10.64 -2.69
CA LYS A 129 5.87 -11.73 -3.47
C LYS A 129 5.43 -11.27 -4.86
N TYR A 130 5.00 -10.01 -4.97
CA TYR A 130 4.40 -9.48 -6.20
C TYR A 130 5.34 -8.56 -6.97
N PHE A 131 6.23 -7.86 -6.26
CA PHE A 131 7.08 -6.83 -6.84
C PHE A 131 8.50 -6.88 -6.31
N LYS A 132 9.44 -6.37 -7.10
CA LYS A 132 10.83 -6.19 -6.68
C LYS A 132 11.01 -4.81 -6.06
N ILE A 133 11.39 -4.76 -4.79
CA ILE A 133 11.70 -3.51 -4.08
C ILE A 133 13.04 -2.95 -4.58
N VAL A 134 13.13 -1.61 -4.73
CA VAL A 134 14.31 -0.85 -5.17
C VAL A 134 14.77 0.15 -4.13
#